data_AF-A0A7J7NT08-F1
#
_entry.id   AF-A0A7J7NT08-F1
#
_cell.length_a   1.000
_cell.length_b   1.000
_cell.length_c   1.000
_cell.angle_alpha   90.00
_cell.angle_beta   90.00
_cell.angle_gamma   90.00
#
_symmetry.space_group_name_H-M   'P 1'
#
loop_
_entity.id
_entity.type
_entity.pdbx_description
1 polymer ?
#
loop_
_entity_poly.entity_id
_entity_poly.type
_entity_poly.pdbx_seq_one_letter_code
_entity_poly.pdbx_strand_id
1 'polypeptide(L)'
;MDFEHVGIILNDRSYMREVARVPTEFCYEDLKMATNNFQSDKLGSGGSGSVFKGIMKDGTLVAVKRIERAEYGKRQFEAEIIAIASVQHVHLVRLRGYCSPLSKTGGAFFIVYDLFINGSLDNWIFPKTDGPIGRFLSWKLRYKVAFDVARALDYLHHDCCPPRIHLDVKPENILLAENLEAVLSDFGFSTLTKEDENEVHTKTIRGTTGYIAPEWFLGNLISDKCDIYSYGKVLLDLFFGERYVCLDGDGNDICIKGGNSGQELRTFHDYLWDKLKQKSVIDLIDKRLLMEDGKVNENEANSLVHAALRCLEENPKKRPGDMREVLQILEAGKSNGIGAIIRNEKVSKGTPYGKGSLIIIVHEAYNIVGKYSTKKLYAQFSFRMEWRETKHVKKDRNPKWDEEFLFLLEEAPVNDELSVQVISARTIMCLLNGDEYLGRVFIKLSDVVEKKRTNEVYILSYDSKETNAKIHIELKWVRD
;
A
#
# COMPACT_ATOMS: atom_id res chain seq x y z
N MET A 1 -27.16 -40.92 5.50
CA MET A 1 -26.66 -40.54 6.83
C MET A 1 -27.88 -40.44 7.73
N ASP A 2 -28.03 -41.36 8.67
CA ASP A 2 -29.20 -41.42 9.55
C ASP A 2 -29.21 -40.27 10.56
N PHE A 3 -30.38 -39.72 10.85
CA PHE A 3 -30.57 -38.59 11.76
C PHE A 3 -30.08 -38.89 13.20
N GLU A 4 -30.07 -40.16 13.62
CA GLU A 4 -29.48 -40.59 14.91
C GLU A 4 -27.96 -40.42 14.96
N HIS A 5 -27.27 -40.65 13.83
CA HIS A 5 -25.82 -40.42 13.74
C HIS A 5 -25.47 -38.93 13.81
N VAL A 6 -26.31 -38.08 13.23
CA VAL A 6 -26.17 -36.61 13.35
C VAL A 6 -26.37 -36.18 14.80
N GLY A 7 -27.35 -36.75 15.53
CA GLY A 7 -27.59 -36.45 16.94
C GLY A 7 -26.42 -36.80 17.88
N ILE A 8 -25.69 -37.89 17.60
CA ILE A 8 -24.49 -38.27 18.35
C ILE A 8 -23.33 -37.30 18.06
N ILE A 9 -23.15 -36.91 16.80
CA ILE A 9 -22.13 -35.95 16.36
C ILE A 9 -22.36 -34.55 16.95
N LEU A 10 -23.61 -34.10 17.02
CA LEU A 10 -23.98 -32.79 17.59
C LEU A 10 -23.81 -32.73 19.13
N ASN A 11 -23.83 -33.87 19.82
CA ASN A 11 -23.67 -33.94 21.28
C ASN A 11 -22.20 -33.94 21.75
N ASP A 12 -21.25 -34.21 20.85
CA ASP A 12 -19.83 -34.06 21.17
C ASP A 12 -19.44 -32.57 21.10
N ARG A 13 -19.44 -31.92 22.26
CA ARG A 13 -19.05 -30.50 22.39
C ARG A 13 -17.63 -30.22 21.89
N SER A 14 -16.73 -31.19 21.93
CA SER A 14 -15.36 -31.01 21.44
C SER A 14 -15.31 -31.04 19.91
N TYR A 15 -16.01 -32.01 19.30
CA TYR A 15 -16.17 -32.08 17.85
C TYR A 15 -16.89 -30.85 17.30
N MET A 16 -17.98 -30.42 17.93
CA MET A 16 -18.73 -29.23 17.51
C MET A 16 -17.91 -27.95 17.63
N ARG A 17 -17.04 -27.84 18.64
CA ARG A 17 -16.09 -26.72 18.76
C ARG A 17 -15.04 -26.74 17.65
N GLU A 18 -14.51 -27.90 17.28
CA GLU A 18 -13.55 -28.02 16.17
C GLU A 18 -14.20 -27.71 14.82
N VAL A 19 -15.41 -28.23 14.58
CA VAL A 19 -16.19 -27.93 13.36
C VAL A 19 -16.55 -26.44 13.29
N ALA A 20 -16.97 -25.85 14.39
CA ALA A 20 -17.24 -24.41 14.50
C ALA A 20 -15.96 -23.56 14.58
N ARG A 21 -14.78 -24.19 14.52
CA ARG A 21 -13.45 -23.57 14.60
C ARG A 21 -13.27 -22.63 15.79
N VAL A 22 -13.92 -22.95 16.91
CA VAL A 22 -13.83 -22.18 18.14
C VAL A 22 -12.44 -22.38 18.75
N PRO A 23 -11.71 -21.30 19.10
CA PRO A 23 -10.41 -21.42 19.74
C PRO A 23 -10.47 -22.24 21.03
N THR A 24 -9.54 -23.18 21.19
CA THR A 24 -9.45 -24.06 22.37
C THR A 24 -8.54 -23.46 23.43
N GLU A 25 -8.94 -23.49 24.70
CA GLU A 25 -8.02 -23.20 25.81
C GLU A 25 -7.18 -24.46 26.10
N PHE A 26 -5.90 -24.41 25.74
CA PHE A 26 -4.93 -25.46 25.98
C PHE A 26 -4.32 -25.33 27.37
N CYS A 27 -3.96 -26.46 27.97
CA CYS A 27 -3.14 -26.43 29.17
C CYS A 27 -1.65 -26.27 28.83
N TYR A 28 -0.90 -25.64 29.74
CA TYR A 28 0.53 -25.40 29.56
C TYR A 28 1.33 -26.69 29.28
N GLU A 29 1.00 -27.78 29.99
CA GLU A 29 1.67 -29.07 29.86
C GLU A 29 1.49 -29.68 28.46
N ASP A 30 0.33 -29.50 27.83
CA ASP A 30 0.11 -29.97 26.46
C ASP A 30 0.99 -29.19 25.48
N LEU A 31 1.08 -27.86 25.62
CA LEU A 31 1.94 -27.03 24.77
C LEU A 31 3.42 -27.31 25.00
N LYS A 32 3.80 -27.56 26.25
CA LYS A 32 5.16 -27.94 26.64
C LYS A 32 5.55 -29.29 26.01
N MET A 33 4.65 -30.29 26.04
CA MET A 33 4.88 -31.56 25.34
C MET A 33 4.95 -31.36 23.82
N ALA A 34 4.01 -30.62 23.24
CA ALA A 34 3.93 -30.40 21.80
C ALA A 34 5.19 -29.71 21.24
N THR A 35 5.83 -28.84 22.03
CA THR A 35 7.02 -28.06 21.65
C THR A 35 8.33 -28.65 22.18
N ASN A 36 8.33 -29.89 22.68
CA ASN A 36 9.50 -30.51 23.31
C ASN A 36 10.16 -29.58 24.36
N ASN A 37 9.39 -29.14 25.36
CA ASN A 37 9.80 -28.17 26.38
C ASN A 37 10.24 -26.82 25.82
N PHE A 38 9.64 -26.36 24.71
CA PHE A 38 10.03 -25.16 23.97
C PHE A 38 11.50 -25.20 23.47
N GLN A 39 12.03 -26.41 23.27
CA GLN A 39 13.34 -26.65 22.64
C GLN A 39 13.19 -27.08 21.18
N SER A 40 11.96 -27.20 20.68
CA SER A 40 11.68 -27.42 19.26
C SER A 40 12.13 -26.25 18.39
N ASP A 41 12.10 -26.45 17.07
CA ASP A 41 12.49 -25.46 16.08
C ASP A 41 11.83 -24.10 16.38
N LYS A 42 12.69 -23.12 16.70
CA LYS A 42 12.27 -21.73 16.85
C LYS A 42 12.02 -21.17 15.46
N LEU A 43 10.75 -20.92 15.16
CA LEU A 43 10.29 -20.44 13.85
C LEU A 43 10.57 -18.94 13.68
N GLY A 44 10.58 -18.19 14.77
CA GLY A 44 10.89 -16.76 14.77
C GLY A 44 10.92 -16.16 16.16
N SER A 45 11.47 -14.96 16.26
CA SER A 45 11.33 -14.10 17.45
C SER A 45 11.36 -12.64 17.08
N GLY A 46 10.55 -11.84 17.77
CA GLY A 46 10.49 -10.39 17.58
C GLY A 46 9.81 -9.68 18.75
N GLY A 47 9.39 -8.43 18.50
CA GLY A 47 8.73 -7.60 19.52
C GLY A 47 7.46 -8.21 20.13
N SER A 48 6.81 -9.13 19.41
CA SER A 48 5.60 -9.85 19.82
C SER A 48 5.84 -11.16 20.57
N GLY A 49 7.10 -11.56 20.77
CA GLY A 49 7.48 -12.80 21.45
C GLY A 49 8.22 -13.81 20.55
N SER A 50 8.33 -15.05 21.02
CA SER A 50 8.98 -16.16 20.31
C SER A 50 7.95 -17.16 19.81
N VAL A 51 8.14 -17.68 18.59
CA VAL A 51 7.25 -18.68 17.97
C VAL A 51 7.98 -20.00 17.83
N PHE A 52 7.37 -21.07 18.31
CA PHE A 52 7.91 -22.42 18.32
C PHE A 52 7.05 -23.34 17.47
N LYS A 53 7.69 -24.27 16.76
CA LYS A 53 6.98 -25.38 16.13
C LYS A 53 6.46 -26.34 17.20
N GLY A 54 5.22 -26.78 17.08
CA GLY A 54 4.63 -27.79 17.93
C GLY A 54 3.96 -28.91 17.13
N ILE A 55 3.86 -30.09 17.74
CA ILE A 55 3.09 -31.22 17.24
C ILE A 55 2.10 -31.63 18.34
N MET A 56 0.81 -31.43 18.09
CA MET A 56 -0.25 -31.78 19.03
C MET A 56 -0.42 -33.31 19.13
N LYS A 57 -1.15 -33.80 20.15
CA LYS A 57 -1.33 -35.24 20.40
C LYS A 57 -1.97 -36.00 19.23
N ASP A 58 -2.80 -35.31 18.45
CA ASP A 58 -3.46 -35.82 17.24
C ASP A 58 -2.57 -35.76 15.98
N GLY A 59 -1.32 -35.29 16.11
CA GLY A 59 -0.38 -35.10 15.01
C GLY A 59 -0.49 -33.75 14.30
N THR A 60 -1.43 -32.88 14.70
CA THR A 60 -1.61 -31.56 14.09
C THR A 60 -0.36 -30.69 14.32
N LEU A 61 0.20 -30.15 13.24
CA LEU A 61 1.30 -29.20 13.30
C LEU A 61 0.79 -27.81 13.66
N VAL A 62 1.41 -27.19 14.67
CA VAL A 62 1.00 -25.87 15.18
C VAL A 62 2.20 -24.93 15.34
N ALA A 63 1.91 -23.63 15.25
CA ALA A 63 2.83 -22.58 15.65
C ALA A 63 2.41 -22.04 17.03
N VAL A 64 3.27 -22.22 18.03
CA VAL A 64 3.03 -21.80 19.42
C VAL A 64 3.81 -20.52 19.69
N LYS A 65 3.08 -19.40 19.71
CA LYS A 65 3.63 -18.07 20.04
C LYS A 65 3.60 -17.87 21.55
N ARG A 66 4.77 -17.70 22.16
CA ARG A 66 4.97 -17.36 23.56
C ARG A 66 5.17 -15.86 23.71
N ILE A 67 4.31 -15.20 24.49
CA ILE A 67 4.42 -13.77 24.80
C ILE A 67 5.43 -13.60 25.95
N GLU A 68 6.54 -12.89 25.70
CA GLU A 68 7.70 -12.85 26.62
C GLU A 68 7.68 -11.69 27.63
N ARG A 69 6.92 -10.60 27.38
CA ARG A 69 6.97 -9.38 28.20
C ARG A 69 5.90 -9.37 29.30
N ALA A 70 6.30 -9.52 30.57
CA ALA A 70 5.38 -9.62 31.70
C ALA A 70 4.49 -8.37 31.94
N GLU A 71 5.00 -7.15 31.70
CA GLU A 71 4.26 -5.91 32.01
C GLU A 71 3.16 -5.55 30.99
N TYR A 72 3.35 -5.89 29.71
CA TYR A 72 2.41 -5.57 28.63
C TYR A 72 1.80 -6.82 27.96
N GLY A 73 2.30 -8.01 28.28
CA GLY A 73 1.98 -9.25 27.59
C GLY A 73 0.53 -9.67 27.72
N LYS A 74 -0.13 -9.37 28.85
CA LYS A 74 -1.57 -9.63 29.01
C LYS A 74 -2.40 -8.80 28.01
N ARG A 75 -2.12 -7.50 27.88
CA ARG A 75 -2.84 -6.61 26.95
C ARG A 75 -2.60 -7.01 25.50
N GLN A 76 -1.36 -7.36 25.16
CA GLN A 76 -1.02 -7.83 23.82
C GLN A 76 -1.72 -9.15 23.50
N PHE A 77 -1.70 -10.09 24.43
CA PHE A 77 -2.42 -11.36 24.32
C PHE A 77 -3.92 -11.16 24.13
N GLU A 78 -4.55 -10.37 25.00
CA GLU A 78 -5.99 -10.07 24.91
C GLU A 78 -6.34 -9.38 23.59
N ALA A 79 -5.56 -8.37 23.18
CA ALA A 79 -5.76 -7.68 21.92
C ALA A 79 -5.67 -8.62 20.71
N GLU A 80 -4.64 -9.47 20.65
CA GLU A 80 -4.45 -10.41 19.55
C GLU A 80 -5.58 -11.46 19.49
N ILE A 81 -5.98 -12.02 20.64
CA ILE A 81 -7.11 -12.96 20.72
C ILE A 81 -8.42 -12.29 20.28
N ILE A 82 -8.72 -11.10 20.80
CA ILE A 82 -9.92 -10.34 20.42
C ILE A 82 -9.89 -10.02 18.91
N ALA A 83 -8.71 -9.74 18.36
CA ALA A 83 -8.53 -9.40 16.95
C ALA A 83 -8.76 -10.58 15.99
N ILE A 84 -8.49 -11.82 16.40
CA ILE A 84 -8.53 -12.98 15.48
C ILE A 84 -9.60 -14.04 15.83
N ALA A 85 -10.11 -14.08 17.06
CA ALA A 85 -10.95 -15.20 17.53
C ALA A 85 -12.29 -15.37 16.79
N SER A 86 -12.85 -14.29 16.24
CA SER A 86 -14.10 -14.31 15.48
C SER A 86 -13.89 -14.12 13.97
N VAL A 87 -12.65 -14.23 13.50
CA VAL A 87 -12.25 -14.00 12.12
C VAL A 87 -11.95 -15.33 11.45
N GLN A 88 -12.56 -15.58 10.29
CA GLN A 88 -12.33 -16.80 9.54
C GLN A 88 -12.34 -16.54 8.04
N HIS A 89 -11.17 -16.63 7.44
CA HIS A 89 -11.00 -16.46 6.00
C HIS A 89 -9.84 -17.33 5.50
N VAL A 90 -9.88 -17.77 4.25
CA VAL A 90 -8.86 -18.68 3.67
C VAL A 90 -7.47 -18.05 3.62
N HIS A 91 -7.39 -16.72 3.47
CA HIS A 91 -6.14 -15.96 3.43
C HIS A 91 -5.76 -15.33 4.78
N LEU A 92 -6.35 -15.79 5.89
CA LEU A 92 -6.00 -15.34 7.24
C LEU A 92 -5.58 -16.53 8.11
N VAL A 93 -4.60 -16.31 8.99
CA VAL A 93 -4.11 -17.36 9.88
C VAL A 93 -5.23 -17.81 10.81
N ARG A 94 -5.41 -19.13 10.94
CA ARG A 94 -6.40 -19.69 11.86
C ARG A 94 -5.84 -19.72 13.27
N LEU A 95 -6.54 -19.07 14.20
CA LEU A 95 -6.34 -19.28 15.64
C LEU A 95 -6.90 -20.65 16.04
N ARG A 96 -6.03 -21.55 16.49
CA ARG A 96 -6.42 -22.85 17.04
C ARG A 96 -6.80 -22.74 18.52
N GLY A 97 -6.16 -21.84 19.24
CA GLY A 97 -6.39 -21.70 20.67
C GLY A 97 -5.35 -20.87 21.38
N TYR A 98 -5.39 -20.94 22.70
CA TYR A 98 -4.53 -20.16 23.58
C TYR A 98 -4.27 -20.89 24.90
N CYS A 99 -3.27 -20.44 25.64
CA CYS A 99 -3.04 -20.86 27.03
C CYS A 99 -2.83 -19.62 27.88
N SER A 100 -3.66 -19.47 28.92
CA SER A 100 -3.56 -18.40 29.91
C SER A 100 -2.69 -18.83 31.10
N PRO A 101 -2.02 -17.91 31.82
CA PRO A 101 -1.20 -18.26 33.00
C PRO A 101 -1.98 -18.96 34.13
N LEU A 102 -3.31 -18.81 34.16
CA LEU A 102 -4.20 -19.46 35.12
C LEU A 102 -4.37 -20.96 34.84
N SER A 103 -3.91 -21.44 33.67
CA SER A 103 -3.69 -22.86 33.37
C SER A 103 -2.47 -23.42 34.13
N LYS A 104 -2.60 -23.47 35.46
CA LYS A 104 -1.92 -24.29 36.48
C LYS A 104 -0.39 -24.52 36.53
N THR A 105 0.46 -24.03 35.61
CA THR A 105 1.93 -24.27 35.71
C THR A 105 2.86 -23.37 34.89
N GLY A 106 2.36 -22.47 34.03
CA GLY A 106 3.20 -21.65 33.13
C GLY A 106 2.91 -20.15 33.25
N GLY A 107 3.83 -19.37 33.84
CA GLY A 107 3.67 -17.92 34.05
C GLY A 107 3.70 -17.04 32.78
N ALA A 108 3.36 -17.58 31.60
CA ALA A 108 3.39 -16.89 30.31
C ALA A 108 2.08 -17.12 29.52
N PHE A 109 1.76 -16.17 28.64
CA PHE A 109 0.64 -16.30 27.70
C PHE A 109 1.11 -16.98 26.42
N PHE A 110 0.29 -17.89 25.90
CA PHE A 110 0.57 -18.56 24.62
C PHE A 110 -0.62 -18.45 23.67
N ILE A 111 -0.32 -18.29 22.40
CA ILE A 111 -1.29 -18.29 21.30
C ILE A 111 -0.88 -19.39 20.33
N VAL A 112 -1.85 -20.18 19.88
CA VAL A 112 -1.63 -21.36 19.04
C VAL A 112 -2.30 -21.15 17.69
N TYR A 113 -1.51 -21.20 16.63
CA TYR A 113 -1.94 -21.03 15.24
C TYR A 113 -1.71 -22.30 14.42
N ASP A 114 -2.33 -22.38 13.25
CA ASP A 114 -1.91 -23.30 12.20
C ASP A 114 -0.45 -23.07 11.81
N LEU A 115 0.32 -24.16 11.63
CA LEU A 115 1.69 -24.08 11.14
C LEU A 115 1.75 -24.08 9.61
N PHE A 116 2.47 -23.12 9.05
CA PHE A 116 2.73 -22.99 7.63
C PHE A 116 4.20 -23.36 7.33
N ILE A 117 4.43 -24.55 6.78
CA ILE A 117 5.79 -25.10 6.59
C ILE A 117 6.66 -24.32 5.60
N ASN A 118 6.03 -23.62 4.65
CA ASN A 118 6.75 -22.78 3.69
C ASN A 118 7.21 -21.45 4.34
N GLY A 119 6.80 -21.17 5.57
CA GLY A 119 7.22 -19.98 6.32
C GLY A 119 6.67 -18.69 5.72
N SER A 120 7.31 -17.58 6.08
CA SER A 120 6.94 -16.22 5.68
C SER A 120 7.48 -15.83 4.29
N LEU A 121 6.76 -14.91 3.63
CA LEU A 121 6.99 -14.48 2.25
C LEU A 121 8.36 -13.83 2.04
N ASP A 122 8.88 -13.11 3.03
CA ASP A 122 10.22 -12.50 2.99
C ASP A 122 11.30 -13.52 2.61
N ASN A 123 11.16 -14.77 3.09
CA ASN A 123 12.09 -15.86 2.79
C ASN A 123 12.10 -16.28 1.31
N TRP A 124 11.08 -15.91 0.56
CA TRP A 124 10.86 -16.29 -0.83
C TRP A 124 11.04 -15.16 -1.83
N ILE A 125 10.94 -13.91 -1.37
CA ILE A 125 11.07 -12.75 -2.26
C ILE A 125 12.39 -12.03 -2.06
N PHE A 126 13.01 -12.05 -0.88
CA PHE A 126 14.28 -11.37 -0.67
C PHE A 126 15.49 -12.30 -0.90
N PRO A 127 16.62 -11.79 -1.43
CA PRO A 127 17.83 -12.59 -1.59
C PRO A 127 18.37 -12.98 -0.20
N LYS A 128 18.74 -14.25 -0.02
CA LYS A 128 19.45 -14.71 1.17
C LYS A 128 20.94 -14.83 0.88
N THR A 129 21.78 -14.41 1.82
CA THR A 129 23.24 -14.52 1.73
C THR A 129 23.73 -15.96 1.88
N ASP A 130 22.99 -16.81 2.63
CA ASP A 130 23.47 -18.12 3.08
C ASP A 130 22.48 -19.29 2.82
N GLY A 131 21.48 -19.08 1.94
CA GLY A 131 20.49 -20.11 1.57
C GLY A 131 20.85 -20.85 0.28
N PRO A 132 20.31 -22.06 0.03
CA PRO A 132 20.50 -22.73 -1.24
C PRO A 132 20.08 -21.79 -2.39
N ILE A 133 20.97 -21.66 -3.37
CA ILE A 133 20.75 -20.90 -4.59
C ILE A 133 19.46 -21.44 -5.24
N GLY A 134 18.39 -20.64 -5.28
CA GLY A 134 17.29 -20.88 -6.21
C GLY A 134 15.91 -21.26 -5.67
N ARG A 135 15.47 -20.78 -4.50
CA ARG A 135 14.03 -20.82 -4.17
C ARG A 135 13.47 -19.41 -4.00
N PHE A 136 12.96 -18.83 -5.08
CA PHE A 136 12.16 -17.60 -5.07
C PHE A 136 10.81 -17.84 -5.73
N LEU A 137 9.82 -16.99 -5.45
CA LEU A 137 8.51 -17.09 -6.12
C LEU A 137 8.62 -16.63 -7.57
N SER A 138 8.10 -17.45 -8.49
CA SER A 138 7.85 -17.06 -9.87
C SER A 138 6.85 -15.91 -9.96
N TRP A 139 6.84 -15.20 -11.10
CA TRP A 139 5.96 -14.04 -11.29
C TRP A 139 4.49 -14.35 -11.03
N LYS A 140 4.00 -15.47 -11.58
CA LYS A 140 2.62 -15.93 -11.39
C LYS A 140 2.26 -16.07 -9.91
N LEU A 141 3.17 -16.60 -9.11
CA LEU A 141 2.96 -16.79 -7.67
C LEU A 141 3.04 -15.46 -6.92
N ARG A 142 3.97 -14.56 -7.26
CA ARG A 142 4.01 -13.21 -6.66
C ARG A 142 2.72 -12.43 -6.93
N TYR A 143 2.22 -12.51 -8.16
CA TYR A 143 0.97 -11.89 -8.53
C TYR A 143 -0.22 -12.54 -7.80
N LYS A 144 -0.22 -13.87 -7.61
CA LYS A 144 -1.21 -14.55 -6.76
C LYS A 144 -1.16 -14.05 -5.31
N VAL A 145 0.03 -13.92 -4.72
CA VAL A 145 0.22 -13.40 -3.36
C VAL A 145 -0.38 -12.00 -3.22
N ALA A 146 -0.19 -11.12 -4.20
CA ALA A 146 -0.81 -9.79 -4.22
C ALA A 146 -2.34 -9.87 -4.07
N PHE A 147 -2.99 -10.76 -4.83
CA PHE A 147 -4.45 -10.99 -4.74
C PHE A 147 -4.89 -11.57 -3.40
N ASP A 148 -4.21 -12.61 -2.94
CA ASP A 148 -4.54 -13.33 -1.72
C ASP A 148 -4.50 -12.39 -0.50
N VAL A 149 -3.45 -11.55 -0.40
CA VAL A 149 -3.32 -10.55 0.68
C VAL A 149 -4.35 -9.43 0.54
N ALA A 150 -4.66 -8.98 -0.68
CA ALA A 150 -5.68 -7.97 -0.87
C ALA A 150 -7.08 -8.45 -0.44
N ARG A 151 -7.43 -9.71 -0.72
CA ARG A 151 -8.67 -10.33 -0.26
C ARG A 151 -8.72 -10.50 1.25
N ALA A 152 -7.59 -10.85 1.87
CA ALA A 152 -7.49 -10.89 3.33
C ALA A 152 -7.81 -9.53 3.96
N LEU A 153 -7.24 -8.45 3.43
CA LEU A 153 -7.49 -7.10 3.93
C LEU A 153 -8.91 -6.62 3.64
N ASP A 154 -9.46 -6.90 2.45
CA ASP A 154 -10.86 -6.57 2.14
C ASP A 154 -11.83 -7.21 3.13
N TYR A 155 -11.63 -8.49 3.44
CA TYR A 155 -12.41 -9.20 4.44
C TYR A 155 -12.31 -8.56 5.83
N LEU A 156 -11.11 -8.15 6.26
CA LEU A 156 -10.90 -7.49 7.55
C LEU A 156 -11.58 -6.10 7.63
N HIS A 157 -11.52 -5.34 6.54
CA HIS A 157 -12.01 -3.96 6.48
C HIS A 157 -13.53 -3.86 6.26
N HIS A 158 -14.14 -4.81 5.55
CA HIS A 158 -15.54 -4.68 5.12
C HIS A 158 -16.45 -5.82 5.57
N ASP A 159 -15.96 -7.05 5.60
CA ASP A 159 -16.80 -8.21 5.88
C ASP A 159 -16.80 -8.60 7.37
N CYS A 160 -15.81 -8.11 8.13
CA CYS A 160 -15.77 -8.23 9.58
C CYS A 160 -16.69 -7.22 10.27
N CYS A 161 -17.40 -7.68 11.30
CA CYS A 161 -18.22 -6.85 12.17
C CYS A 161 -17.82 -7.09 13.64
N PRO A 162 -17.22 -6.10 14.33
CA PRO A 162 -16.75 -4.82 13.78
C PRO A 162 -15.56 -4.99 12.82
N PRO A 163 -15.31 -4.00 11.93
CA PRO A 163 -14.13 -4.00 11.06
C PRO A 163 -12.82 -3.98 11.84
N ARG A 164 -11.75 -4.45 11.20
CA ARG A 164 -10.44 -4.68 11.81
C ARG A 164 -9.35 -4.08 10.96
N ILE A 165 -8.48 -3.29 11.59
CA ILE A 165 -7.27 -2.75 10.96
C ILE A 165 -6.09 -3.56 11.47
N HIS A 166 -5.28 -4.11 10.56
CA HIS A 166 -4.19 -5.04 10.86
C HIS A 166 -2.97 -4.34 11.49
N LEU A 167 -2.54 -3.23 10.89
CA LEU A 167 -1.43 -2.34 11.30
C LEU A 167 -0.01 -2.92 11.25
N ASP A 168 0.18 -4.09 10.64
CA ASP A 168 1.50 -4.71 10.49
C ASP A 168 1.59 -5.58 9.23
N VAL A 169 1.01 -5.10 8.13
CA VAL A 169 1.07 -5.79 6.84
C VAL A 169 2.48 -5.66 6.27
N LYS A 170 3.20 -6.78 6.17
CA LYS A 170 4.58 -6.86 5.68
C LYS A 170 4.93 -8.30 5.27
N PRO A 171 6.01 -8.53 4.49
CA PRO A 171 6.37 -9.87 4.03
C PRO A 171 6.63 -10.89 5.15
N GLU A 172 7.12 -10.48 6.31
CA GLU A 172 7.37 -11.39 7.45
C GLU A 172 6.07 -11.90 8.08
N ASN A 173 4.98 -11.16 7.94
CA ASN A 173 3.66 -11.49 8.49
C ASN A 173 2.75 -12.15 7.45
N ILE A 174 3.23 -12.39 6.23
CA ILE A 174 2.50 -13.11 5.18
C ILE A 174 3.10 -14.50 5.07
N LEU A 175 2.38 -15.52 5.52
CA LEU A 175 2.80 -16.92 5.46
C LEU A 175 2.36 -17.57 4.15
N LEU A 176 3.06 -18.62 3.73
CA LEU A 176 2.69 -19.40 2.54
C LEU A 176 2.17 -20.79 2.95
N ALA A 177 0.97 -21.12 2.49
CA ALA A 177 0.39 -22.46 2.55
C ALA A 177 1.17 -23.47 1.69
N GLU A 178 0.86 -24.75 1.84
CA GLU A 178 1.52 -25.84 1.09
C GLU A 178 1.39 -25.63 -0.42
N ASN A 179 0.22 -25.19 -0.87
CA ASN A 179 -0.10 -24.80 -2.24
C ASN A 179 0.36 -23.37 -2.62
N LEU A 180 1.21 -22.74 -1.79
CA LEU A 180 1.77 -21.39 -1.96
C LEU A 180 0.70 -20.28 -2.03
N GLU A 181 -0.45 -20.50 -1.40
CA GLU A 181 -1.40 -19.43 -1.14
C GLU A 181 -0.93 -18.57 0.03
N ALA A 182 -1.10 -17.26 -0.09
CA ALA A 182 -0.72 -16.35 0.98
C ALA A 182 -1.78 -16.31 2.09
N VAL A 183 -1.29 -16.26 3.32
CA VAL A 183 -2.06 -16.20 4.55
C VAL A 183 -1.49 -15.09 5.42
N LEU A 184 -2.28 -14.05 5.67
CA LEU A 184 -1.88 -12.94 6.54
C LEU A 184 -1.96 -13.37 8.01
N SER A 185 -0.95 -13.01 8.79
CA SER A 185 -0.73 -13.44 10.17
C SER A 185 -0.24 -12.30 11.07
N ASP A 186 -0.09 -12.59 12.37
CA ASP A 186 0.34 -11.66 13.43
C ASP A 186 -0.59 -10.46 13.63
N PHE A 187 -1.69 -10.72 14.35
CA PHE A 187 -2.69 -9.72 14.73
C PHE A 187 -2.31 -8.93 16.01
N GLY A 188 -1.03 -8.98 16.41
CA GLY A 188 -0.57 -8.40 17.68
C GLY A 188 -0.68 -6.87 17.77
N PHE A 189 -0.79 -6.18 16.63
CA PHE A 189 -1.05 -4.73 16.56
C PHE A 189 -2.45 -4.38 16.10
N SER A 190 -3.25 -5.36 15.72
CA SER A 190 -4.55 -5.12 15.12
C SER A 190 -5.52 -4.48 16.11
N THR A 191 -6.44 -3.69 15.58
CA THR A 191 -7.48 -3.01 16.37
C THR A 191 -8.84 -3.15 15.70
N LEU A 192 -9.89 -3.16 16.53
CA LEU A 192 -11.26 -3.02 16.07
C LEU A 192 -11.54 -1.54 15.80
N THR A 193 -12.29 -1.24 14.74
CA THR A 193 -12.95 0.05 14.58
C THR A 193 -14.32 0.00 15.26
N LYS A 194 -14.86 1.14 15.70
CA LYS A 194 -16.27 1.17 16.14
C LYS A 194 -17.15 1.29 14.90
N GLU A 195 -18.35 0.72 14.95
CA GLU A 195 -19.27 0.68 13.80
C GLU A 195 -19.59 2.06 13.20
N ASP A 196 -19.52 3.14 14.00
CA ASP A 196 -19.76 4.53 13.57
C ASP A 196 -18.49 5.39 13.39
N GLU A 197 -17.29 4.81 13.60
CA GLU A 197 -16.01 5.53 13.51
C GLU A 197 -15.09 4.85 12.48
N ASN A 198 -14.82 5.54 11.36
CA ASN A 198 -13.81 5.11 10.37
C ASN A 198 -12.36 5.28 10.88
N GLU A 199 -12.20 5.78 12.11
CA GLU A 199 -10.95 6.28 12.65
C GLU A 199 -10.77 5.88 14.12
N VAL A 200 -9.63 5.29 14.47
CA VAL A 200 -9.31 4.84 15.84
C VAL A 200 -8.30 5.79 16.48
N HIS A 201 -8.62 6.25 17.69
CA HIS A 201 -7.72 7.03 18.53
C HIS A 201 -6.82 6.10 19.36
N THR A 202 -5.53 6.01 19.02
CA THR A 202 -4.56 5.36 19.91
C THR A 202 -3.35 6.27 20.14
N LYS A 203 -2.86 6.32 21.39
CA LYS A 203 -1.78 7.22 21.82
C LYS A 203 -0.37 6.67 21.52
N THR A 204 -0.25 5.48 20.93
CA THR A 204 1.03 4.79 20.79
C THR A 204 1.17 4.29 19.37
N ILE A 205 2.16 4.82 18.65
CA ILE A 205 2.53 4.35 17.31
C ILE A 205 2.96 2.88 17.42
N ARG A 206 2.38 2.03 16.58
CA ARG A 206 2.65 0.59 16.46
C ARG A 206 2.77 0.22 14.98
N GLY A 207 3.47 -0.87 14.69
CA GLY A 207 3.76 -1.33 13.33
C GLY A 207 5.26 -1.41 13.07
N THR A 208 5.61 -1.79 11.84
CA THR A 208 6.99 -1.96 11.41
C THR A 208 7.47 -0.76 10.61
N THR A 209 8.58 -0.16 11.03
CA THR A 209 9.19 0.98 10.34
C THR A 209 9.48 0.63 8.88
N GLY A 210 9.09 1.52 7.95
CA GLY A 210 9.17 1.30 6.50
C GLY A 210 7.85 0.84 5.87
N TYR A 211 6.95 0.25 6.67
CA TYR A 211 5.59 -0.13 6.26
C TYR A 211 4.50 0.76 6.87
N ILE A 212 4.83 1.48 7.95
CA ILE A 212 3.92 2.41 8.59
C ILE A 212 3.60 3.59 7.65
N ALA A 213 2.30 3.92 7.53
CA ALA A 213 1.82 5.06 6.77
C ALA A 213 2.28 6.40 7.37
N PRO A 214 2.57 7.41 6.54
CA PRO A 214 3.12 8.69 7.01
C PRO A 214 2.19 9.42 7.98
N GLU A 215 0.87 9.39 7.75
CA GLU A 215 -0.10 10.00 8.66
C GLU A 215 -0.13 9.32 10.04
N TRP A 216 0.22 8.04 10.11
CA TRP A 216 0.29 7.31 11.36
C TRP A 216 1.52 7.74 12.20
N PHE A 217 2.64 8.03 11.55
CA PHE A 217 3.80 8.65 12.21
C PHE A 217 3.51 10.05 12.74
N LEU A 218 2.71 10.83 12.01
CA LEU A 218 2.37 12.21 12.37
C LEU A 218 1.33 12.31 13.49
N GLY A 219 0.90 11.18 14.06
CA GLY A 219 -0.06 11.14 15.17
C GLY A 219 -1.51 11.41 14.75
N ASN A 220 -1.83 11.27 13.47
CA ASN A 220 -3.20 11.34 12.97
C ASN A 220 -3.97 10.05 13.29
N LEU A 221 -5.27 10.07 13.01
CA LEU A 221 -6.17 8.96 13.28
C LEU A 221 -5.86 7.73 12.41
N ILE A 222 -5.94 6.54 13.02
CA ILE A 222 -5.73 5.27 12.33
C ILE A 222 -6.98 4.93 11.55
N SER A 223 -6.84 4.56 10.28
CA SER A 223 -7.91 3.99 9.45
C SER A 223 -7.40 2.78 8.68
N ASP A 224 -8.30 2.10 7.98
CA ASP A 224 -8.01 1.08 6.96
C ASP A 224 -6.97 1.56 5.91
N LYS A 225 -6.89 2.87 5.68
CA LYS A 225 -5.88 3.51 4.81
C LYS A 225 -4.45 3.21 5.23
N CYS A 226 -4.19 2.97 6.52
CA CYS A 226 -2.87 2.59 6.98
C CYS A 226 -2.47 1.21 6.45
N ASP A 227 -3.39 0.23 6.48
CA ASP A 227 -3.15 -1.10 5.91
C ASP A 227 -3.02 -1.03 4.38
N ILE A 228 -3.81 -0.19 3.70
CA ILE A 228 -3.70 0.03 2.25
C ILE A 228 -2.29 0.52 1.90
N TYR A 229 -1.73 1.46 2.67
CA TYR A 229 -0.35 1.93 2.46
C TYR A 229 0.69 0.82 2.69
N SER A 230 0.58 0.09 3.81
CA SER A 230 1.48 -1.02 4.11
C SER A 230 1.41 -2.11 3.03
N TYR A 231 0.22 -2.40 2.49
CA TYR A 231 0.03 -3.29 1.35
C TYR A 231 0.71 -2.76 0.07
N GLY A 232 0.65 -1.46 -0.19
CA GLY A 232 1.39 -0.81 -1.27
C GLY A 232 2.90 -1.07 -1.20
N LYS A 233 3.50 -1.05 0.00
CA LYS A 233 4.90 -1.44 0.20
C LYS A 233 5.15 -2.92 -0.12
N VAL A 234 4.26 -3.82 0.32
CA VAL A 234 4.34 -5.26 -0.02
C VAL A 234 4.28 -5.50 -1.53
N LEU A 235 3.46 -4.74 -2.27
CA LEU A 235 3.43 -4.83 -3.72
C LEU A 235 4.78 -4.46 -4.35
N LEU A 236 5.43 -3.41 -3.87
CA LEU A 236 6.78 -3.07 -4.34
C LEU A 236 7.80 -4.14 -4.00
N ASP A 237 7.75 -4.71 -2.78
CA ASP A 237 8.64 -5.80 -2.38
C ASP A 237 8.45 -7.03 -3.29
N LEU A 238 7.21 -7.36 -3.65
CA LEU A 238 6.90 -8.41 -4.63
C LEU A 238 7.48 -8.09 -6.01
N PHE A 239 7.42 -6.83 -6.44
CA PHE A 239 7.89 -6.39 -7.74
C PHE A 239 9.41 -6.38 -7.87
N PHE A 240 10.11 -5.76 -6.93
CA PHE A 240 11.57 -5.62 -6.94
C PHE A 240 12.29 -6.85 -6.38
N GLY A 241 11.63 -7.62 -5.51
CA GLY A 241 12.27 -8.75 -4.83
C GLY A 241 13.35 -8.33 -3.83
N GLU A 242 13.30 -7.10 -3.33
CA GLU A 242 14.19 -6.59 -2.29
C GLU A 242 13.44 -5.61 -1.40
N ARG A 243 13.87 -5.47 -0.14
CA ARG A 243 13.16 -4.64 0.83
C ARG A 243 13.42 -3.17 0.53
N TYR A 244 12.36 -2.45 0.19
CA TYR A 244 12.46 -1.02 -0.08
C TYR A 244 12.21 -0.17 1.16
N VAL A 245 13.22 -0.08 2.05
CA VAL A 245 13.13 0.76 3.25
C VAL A 245 13.57 2.18 2.94
N CYS A 246 12.65 3.13 3.08
CA CYS A 246 12.96 4.57 3.07
C CYS A 246 13.03 5.05 4.51
N LEU A 247 14.15 4.86 5.21
CA LEU A 247 14.33 5.43 6.54
C LEU A 247 15.78 5.83 6.76
N ASP A 248 16.00 7.07 7.20
CA ASP A 248 17.21 7.41 7.92
C ASP A 248 17.04 7.23 9.44
N GLY A 249 18.13 7.43 10.18
CA GLY A 249 18.20 7.22 11.63
C GLY A 249 17.29 8.12 12.47
N ASP A 250 16.60 9.08 11.86
CA ASP A 250 15.68 10.02 12.51
C ASP A 250 14.20 9.73 12.17
N GLY A 251 13.92 8.66 11.43
CA GLY A 251 12.55 8.23 11.13
C GLY A 251 11.87 9.04 10.01
N ASN A 252 12.63 9.78 9.21
CA ASN A 252 12.11 10.46 8.02
C ASN A 252 12.27 9.55 6.78
N ASP A 253 11.35 9.67 5.83
CA ASP A 253 11.45 9.03 4.52
C ASP A 253 12.70 9.55 3.79
N ILE A 254 13.80 8.78 3.79
CA ILE A 254 14.98 9.06 2.95
C ILE A 254 15.18 7.98 1.89
N CYS A 255 14.94 8.42 0.66
CA CYS A 255 15.78 8.35 -0.54
C CYS A 255 16.71 7.14 -0.75
N ILE A 256 16.60 6.59 -1.94
CA ILE A 256 17.56 5.67 -2.52
C ILE A 256 18.86 6.42 -2.76
N LYS A 257 19.97 5.91 -2.21
CA LYS A 257 21.31 6.32 -2.63
C LYS A 257 21.56 5.80 -4.05
N GLY A 258 21.25 6.62 -5.06
CA GLY A 258 21.83 6.49 -6.39
C GLY A 258 23.32 6.83 -6.34
N GLY A 259 24.17 5.97 -6.91
CA GLY A 259 25.63 6.05 -6.78
C GLY A 259 26.28 7.39 -7.17
N ASN A 260 27.46 7.61 -6.58
CA ASN A 260 28.54 8.55 -6.90
C ASN A 260 28.24 9.70 -7.89
N SER A 261 27.49 10.70 -7.45
CA SER A 261 27.74 12.13 -7.71
C SER A 261 26.57 12.89 -7.11
N GLY A 262 26.84 13.75 -6.12
CA GLY A 262 25.78 14.37 -5.32
C GLY A 262 24.75 15.14 -6.16
N GLN A 263 23.46 14.95 -5.84
CA GLN A 263 22.35 15.91 -6.00
C GLN A 263 21.00 15.29 -5.62
N GLU A 264 20.15 16.11 -4.98
CA GLU A 264 18.68 16.04 -4.79
C GLU A 264 18.02 14.89 -3.99
N LEU A 265 17.32 15.27 -2.92
CA LEU A 265 16.34 14.46 -2.20
C LEU A 265 15.09 14.29 -3.09
N ARG A 266 14.64 13.06 -3.34
CA ARG A 266 13.40 12.75 -4.09
C ARG A 266 12.57 11.73 -3.31
N THR A 267 11.24 11.86 -3.35
CA THR A 267 10.37 10.80 -2.81
C THR A 267 10.59 9.52 -3.62
N PHE A 268 10.40 8.36 -3.01
CA PHE A 268 10.50 7.08 -3.73
C PHE A 268 9.50 7.00 -4.89
N HIS A 269 8.31 7.59 -4.69
CA HIS A 269 7.29 7.75 -5.70
C HIS A 269 7.85 8.46 -6.95
N ASP A 270 8.49 9.63 -6.78
CA ASP A 270 9.07 10.39 -7.90
C ASP A 270 10.20 9.64 -8.60
N TYR A 271 11.04 8.94 -7.83
CA TYR A 271 12.10 8.11 -8.40
C TYR A 271 11.52 7.00 -9.29
N LEU A 272 10.53 6.26 -8.78
CA LEU A 272 9.95 5.13 -9.50
C LEU A 272 9.25 5.62 -10.76
N TRP A 273 8.52 6.74 -10.67
CA TRP A 273 7.90 7.38 -11.84
C TRP A 273 8.92 7.79 -12.90
N ASP A 274 10.01 8.45 -12.52
CA ASP A 274 11.04 8.85 -13.47
C ASP A 274 11.72 7.65 -14.14
N LYS A 275 11.88 6.54 -13.41
CA LYS A 275 12.38 5.29 -13.99
C LYS A 275 11.39 4.67 -14.97
N LEU A 276 10.09 4.66 -14.65
CA LEU A 276 9.02 4.16 -15.52
C LEU A 276 8.81 5.01 -16.79
N LYS A 277 9.17 6.31 -16.77
CA LYS A 277 9.20 7.15 -17.98
C LYS A 277 10.34 6.77 -18.93
N GLN A 278 11.46 6.31 -18.39
CA GLN A 278 12.68 6.02 -19.15
C GLN A 278 12.77 4.58 -19.61
N LYS A 279 12.12 3.65 -18.91
CA LYS A 279 12.27 2.21 -19.07
C LYS A 279 10.92 1.51 -18.97
N SER A 280 10.80 0.33 -19.59
CA SER A 280 9.62 -0.51 -19.38
C SER A 280 9.56 -1.01 -17.94
N VAL A 281 8.37 -1.37 -17.47
CA VAL A 281 8.19 -1.99 -16.15
C VAL A 281 9.03 -3.29 -16.03
N ILE A 282 9.19 -4.02 -17.13
CA ILE A 282 9.98 -5.26 -17.17
C ILE A 282 11.47 -5.00 -16.91
N ASP A 283 12.00 -3.83 -17.26
CA ASP A 283 13.40 -3.50 -17.02
C ASP A 283 13.72 -3.22 -15.53
N LEU A 284 12.68 -2.95 -14.74
CA LEU A 284 12.77 -2.59 -13.32
C LEU A 284 12.42 -3.74 -12.39
N ILE A 285 11.77 -4.78 -12.90
CA ILE A 285 11.35 -5.93 -12.10
C ILE A 285 12.56 -6.71 -11.57
N ASP A 286 12.34 -7.51 -10.52
CA ASP A 286 13.32 -8.48 -10.03
C ASP A 286 13.92 -9.31 -11.17
N LYS A 287 15.20 -9.09 -11.44
CA LYS A 287 15.91 -9.71 -12.57
C LYS A 287 15.98 -11.23 -12.47
N ARG A 288 15.80 -11.81 -11.27
CA ARG A 288 15.71 -13.27 -11.10
C ARG A 288 14.51 -13.85 -11.83
N LEU A 289 13.42 -13.09 -11.96
CA LEU A 289 12.22 -13.50 -12.70
C LEU A 289 12.45 -13.56 -14.21
N LEU A 290 13.47 -12.88 -14.73
CA LEU A 290 13.83 -12.92 -16.14
C LEU A 290 14.70 -14.15 -16.49
N MET A 291 15.17 -14.88 -15.48
CA MET A 291 15.99 -16.09 -15.64
C MET A 291 15.16 -17.38 -15.64
N GLU A 292 13.86 -17.31 -15.32
CA GLU A 292 12.94 -18.46 -15.35
C GLU A 292 12.23 -18.59 -16.70
N ASP A 293 11.83 -19.82 -17.06
CA ASP A 293 11.00 -20.13 -18.24
C ASP A 293 9.58 -19.50 -18.19
N GLY A 294 9.21 -18.87 -17.07
CA GLY A 294 7.96 -18.17 -16.86
C GLY A 294 8.04 -16.72 -17.29
N LYS A 295 7.53 -16.40 -18.49
CA LYS A 295 7.45 -15.02 -18.97
C LYS A 295 6.63 -14.16 -18.00
N VAL A 296 7.25 -13.10 -17.49
CA VAL A 296 6.55 -12.03 -16.77
C VAL A 296 5.51 -11.42 -17.71
N ASN A 297 4.25 -11.35 -17.27
CA ASN A 297 3.23 -10.67 -18.02
C ASN A 297 3.34 -9.16 -17.75
N GLU A 298 3.69 -8.39 -18.78
CA GLU A 298 3.87 -6.94 -18.67
C GLU A 298 2.60 -6.21 -18.22
N ASN A 299 1.42 -6.69 -18.60
CA ASN A 299 0.15 -6.10 -18.15
C ASN A 299 -0.06 -6.32 -16.65
N GLU A 300 0.19 -7.54 -16.17
CA GLU A 300 0.11 -7.84 -14.74
C GLU A 300 1.13 -6.99 -13.97
N ALA A 301 2.36 -6.86 -14.48
CA ALA A 301 3.42 -6.07 -13.86
C ALA A 301 3.05 -4.58 -13.78
N ASN A 302 2.53 -4.02 -14.87
CA ASN A 302 2.02 -2.66 -14.91
C ASN A 302 0.87 -2.45 -13.91
N SER A 303 -0.09 -3.37 -13.86
CA SER A 303 -1.22 -3.27 -12.91
C SER A 303 -0.76 -3.29 -11.45
N LEU A 304 0.23 -4.12 -11.13
CA LEU A 304 0.75 -4.27 -9.78
C LEU A 304 1.48 -3.00 -9.34
N VAL A 305 2.32 -2.44 -10.21
CA VAL A 305 3.02 -1.17 -9.94
C VAL A 305 2.03 -0.02 -9.83
N HIS A 306 1.01 0.04 -10.68
CA HIS A 306 -0.04 1.05 -10.59
C HIS A 306 -0.82 0.95 -9.27
N ALA A 307 -1.23 -0.25 -8.87
CA ALA A 307 -1.87 -0.49 -7.58
C ALA A 307 -0.97 -0.05 -6.42
N ALA A 308 0.33 -0.38 -6.46
CA ALA A 308 1.30 0.03 -5.45
C ALA A 308 1.39 1.55 -5.32
N LEU A 309 1.53 2.27 -6.44
CA LEU A 309 1.63 3.73 -6.46
C LEU A 309 0.37 4.40 -5.93
N ARG A 310 -0.82 3.91 -6.31
CA ARG A 310 -2.10 4.38 -5.76
C ARG A 310 -2.19 4.16 -4.25
N CYS A 311 -1.77 2.99 -3.76
CA CYS A 311 -1.77 2.67 -2.33
C CYS A 311 -0.80 3.54 -1.53
N LEU A 312 0.29 4.00 -2.15
CA LEU A 312 1.36 4.75 -1.50
C LEU A 312 1.20 6.28 -1.56
N GLU A 313 0.05 6.78 -2.01
CA GLU A 313 -0.28 8.20 -1.94
C GLU A 313 -0.10 8.74 -0.50
N GLU A 314 0.64 9.84 -0.36
CA GLU A 314 0.93 10.44 0.96
C GLU A 314 -0.36 10.89 1.66
N ASN A 315 -1.30 11.44 0.90
CA ASN A 315 -2.60 11.82 1.43
C ASN A 315 -3.53 10.58 1.47
N PRO A 316 -3.96 10.11 2.66
CA PRO A 316 -4.80 8.92 2.77
C PRO A 316 -6.13 9.04 2.02
N LYS A 317 -6.65 10.26 1.80
CA LYS A 317 -7.88 10.50 1.02
C LYS A 317 -7.73 10.26 -0.49
N LYS A 318 -6.50 10.19 -1.00
CA LYS A 318 -6.21 9.92 -2.42
C LYS A 318 -5.86 8.46 -2.70
N ARG A 319 -5.57 7.68 -1.65
CA ARG A 319 -5.45 6.23 -1.77
C ARG A 319 -6.77 5.62 -2.25
N PRO A 320 -6.75 4.42 -2.84
CA PRO A 320 -7.95 3.67 -3.20
C PRO A 320 -8.99 3.70 -2.07
N GLY A 321 -10.27 3.84 -2.43
CA GLY A 321 -11.40 3.97 -1.53
C GLY A 321 -11.49 2.81 -0.53
N ASP A 322 -11.18 1.61 -0.99
CA ASP A 322 -11.12 0.37 -0.23
C ASP A 322 -10.17 -0.64 -0.92
N MET A 323 -10.05 -1.84 -0.35
CA MET A 323 -9.30 -2.94 -0.97
C MET A 323 -9.98 -3.54 -2.21
N ARG A 324 -11.28 -3.29 -2.44
CA ARG A 324 -11.99 -3.75 -3.64
C ARG A 324 -11.56 -2.98 -4.87
N GLU A 325 -11.36 -1.66 -4.75
CA GLU A 325 -10.76 -0.84 -5.81
C GLU A 325 -9.34 -1.33 -6.14
N VAL A 326 -8.54 -1.69 -5.13
CA VAL A 326 -7.20 -2.28 -5.33
C VAL A 326 -7.29 -3.60 -6.10
N LEU A 327 -8.20 -4.49 -5.71
CA LEU A 327 -8.44 -5.76 -6.41
C LEU A 327 -8.86 -5.51 -7.86
N GLN A 328 -9.73 -4.54 -8.14
CA GLN A 328 -10.13 -4.19 -9.51
C GLN A 328 -8.94 -3.74 -10.37
N ILE A 329 -8.03 -2.93 -9.82
CA ILE A 329 -6.81 -2.50 -10.52
C ILE A 329 -5.97 -3.73 -10.90
N LEU A 330 -5.79 -4.67 -9.97
CA LEU A 330 -5.06 -5.92 -10.23
C LEU A 330 -5.81 -6.81 -11.23
N GLU A 331 -7.13 -6.98 -11.13
CA GLU A 331 -7.91 -7.86 -12.03
C GLU A 331 -7.86 -7.41 -13.48
N ALA A 332 -7.88 -6.11 -13.69
CA ALA A 332 -7.74 -5.57 -15.03
C ALA A 332 -6.41 -6.04 -15.67
N GLY A 333 -5.35 -6.31 -14.88
CA GLY A 333 -4.03 -6.78 -15.36
C GLY A 333 -4.05 -8.16 -15.99
N LYS A 334 -4.96 -9.03 -15.54
CA LYS A 334 -5.17 -10.38 -16.09
C LYS A 334 -5.92 -10.36 -17.43
N SER A 335 -6.67 -9.30 -17.68
CA SER A 335 -7.36 -9.10 -18.94
C SER A 335 -6.34 -8.59 -19.97
N ASN A 336 -6.41 -9.02 -21.23
CA ASN A 336 -5.52 -8.55 -22.33
C ASN A 336 -5.57 -7.03 -22.61
N GLY A 337 -6.17 -6.23 -21.71
CA GLY A 337 -6.43 -4.80 -21.85
C GLY A 337 -5.54 -3.86 -21.03
N ILE A 338 -4.52 -4.33 -20.29
CA ILE A 338 -3.68 -3.44 -19.45
C ILE A 338 -2.37 -2.97 -20.08
N GLY A 339 -2.03 -3.39 -21.30
CA GLY A 339 -0.95 -2.73 -22.06
C GLY A 339 -1.18 -1.21 -22.21
N ALA A 340 -2.43 -0.78 -21.95
CA ALA A 340 -2.87 0.59 -21.92
C ALA A 340 -2.87 1.27 -20.53
N ILE A 341 -2.90 0.64 -19.34
CA ILE A 341 -3.19 1.43 -18.11
C ILE A 341 -2.02 2.29 -17.60
N ILE A 342 -0.77 1.88 -17.84
CA ILE A 342 0.40 2.77 -17.57
C ILE A 342 0.67 3.72 -18.76
N ARG A 343 0.07 3.48 -19.94
CA ARG A 343 0.24 4.33 -21.14
C ARG A 343 -0.99 5.14 -21.55
N ASN A 344 -2.14 4.96 -20.91
CA ASN A 344 -3.46 5.46 -21.31
C ASN A 344 -4.48 5.18 -20.19
N GLU A 345 -4.70 6.14 -19.30
CA GLU A 345 -6.05 6.27 -18.75
C GLU A 345 -7.00 6.69 -19.88
N LYS A 346 -8.06 5.86 -20.05
CA LYS A 346 -9.25 5.96 -20.90
C LYS A 346 -9.04 5.70 -22.40
N VAL A 347 -9.27 4.44 -22.82
CA VAL A 347 -10.02 4.20 -24.07
C VAL A 347 -11.48 4.46 -23.73
N SER A 348 -11.90 5.69 -23.97
CA SER A 348 -13.33 5.98 -24.10
C SER A 348 -13.79 5.41 -25.44
N LYS A 349 -15.00 4.85 -25.50
CA LYS A 349 -15.62 4.55 -26.80
C LYS A 349 -15.47 5.78 -27.68
N GLY A 350 -14.78 5.62 -28.81
CA GLY A 350 -14.26 6.71 -29.64
C GLY A 350 -15.16 7.94 -29.64
N THR A 351 -14.65 9.03 -29.07
CA THR A 351 -15.31 10.33 -29.18
C THR A 351 -15.24 10.77 -30.65
N PRO A 352 -16.24 11.48 -31.20
CA PRO A 352 -16.27 11.89 -32.61
C PRO A 352 -15.14 12.86 -33.01
N TYR A 353 -14.31 13.27 -32.05
CA TYR A 353 -13.27 14.28 -32.20
C TYR A 353 -11.91 13.70 -32.65
N GLY A 354 -11.68 12.39 -32.53
CA GLY A 354 -10.50 11.70 -33.07
C GLY A 354 -9.17 12.02 -32.38
N LYS A 355 -8.07 11.59 -33.01
CA LYS A 355 -6.69 11.89 -32.63
C LYS A 355 -6.37 13.37 -32.85
N GLY A 356 -5.48 13.93 -32.04
CA GLY A 356 -5.05 15.31 -32.18
C GLY A 356 -4.01 15.73 -31.15
N SER A 357 -3.74 17.03 -31.12
CA SER A 357 -2.78 17.69 -30.25
C SER A 357 -3.47 18.65 -29.30
N LEU A 358 -3.21 18.52 -28.00
CA LEU A 358 -3.56 19.53 -27.00
C LEU A 358 -2.35 20.46 -26.81
N ILE A 359 -2.54 21.74 -27.12
CA ILE A 359 -1.56 22.80 -26.93
C ILE A 359 -1.97 23.61 -25.70
N ILE A 360 -1.03 23.80 -24.79
CA ILE A 360 -1.21 24.58 -23.55
C ILE A 360 -0.20 25.72 -23.58
N ILE A 361 -0.67 26.96 -23.51
CA ILE A 361 0.18 28.14 -23.41
C ILE A 361 -0.08 28.79 -22.06
N VAL A 362 0.97 28.86 -21.24
CA VAL A 362 0.91 29.53 -19.93
C VAL A 362 1.48 30.92 -20.11
N HIS A 363 0.61 31.93 -20.12
CA HIS A 363 1.01 33.32 -20.37
C HIS A 363 1.57 33.97 -19.13
N GLU A 364 0.71 34.22 -18.15
CA GLU A 364 1.06 34.99 -16.96
C GLU A 364 0.14 34.66 -15.79
N ALA A 365 0.55 35.06 -14.60
CA ALA A 365 -0.33 35.07 -13.44
C ALA A 365 -0.42 36.48 -12.85
N TYR A 366 -1.47 36.75 -12.09
CA TYR A 366 -1.74 38.05 -11.50
C TYR A 366 -1.95 37.94 -10.01
N ASN A 367 -1.56 38.97 -9.26
CA ASN A 367 -1.76 39.07 -7.81
C ASN A 367 -1.21 37.86 -7.03
N ILE A 368 -0.09 37.31 -7.49
CA ILE A 368 0.59 36.23 -6.78
C ILE A 368 1.23 36.80 -5.51
N VAL A 369 0.71 36.40 -4.34
CA VAL A 369 1.21 36.83 -3.03
C VAL A 369 1.62 35.59 -2.24
N GLY A 370 2.91 35.41 -2.01
CA GLY A 370 3.46 34.33 -1.17
C GLY A 370 4.13 34.88 0.09
N LYS A 371 4.00 34.15 1.19
CA LYS A 371 4.51 34.43 2.54
C LYS A 371 6.03 34.54 2.61
N TYR A 372 6.77 33.85 1.74
CA TYR A 372 8.24 33.78 1.82
C TYR A 372 8.97 34.54 0.71
N SER A 373 10.13 35.14 1.01
CA SER A 373 10.96 35.88 0.03
C SER A 373 11.83 34.94 -0.84
N THR A 374 11.21 33.98 -1.53
CA THR A 374 11.95 33.12 -2.45
C THR A 374 12.21 33.81 -3.80
N LYS A 375 13.31 33.44 -4.48
CA LYS A 375 13.77 34.13 -5.70
C LYS A 375 13.17 33.61 -7.00
N LYS A 376 12.49 32.46 -7.00
CA LYS A 376 12.06 31.77 -8.22
C LYS A 376 10.60 31.34 -8.13
N LEU A 377 9.84 31.59 -9.18
CA LEU A 377 8.41 31.31 -9.31
C LEU A 377 8.16 30.58 -10.63
N TYR A 378 7.30 29.57 -10.63
CA TYR A 378 6.94 28.81 -11.82
C TYR A 378 5.49 28.34 -11.75
N ALA A 379 4.88 28.11 -12.90
CA ALA A 379 3.63 27.39 -13.02
C ALA A 379 3.95 25.92 -13.33
N GLN A 380 3.24 25.02 -12.66
CA GLN A 380 3.32 23.58 -12.87
C GLN A 380 1.92 23.08 -13.19
N PHE A 381 1.80 22.14 -14.12
CA PHE A 381 0.51 21.57 -14.46
C PHE A 381 0.60 20.07 -14.70
N SER A 382 -0.53 19.41 -14.46
CA SER A 382 -0.71 17.97 -14.60
C SER A 382 -1.89 17.67 -15.51
N PHE A 383 -1.65 16.79 -16.46
CA PHE A 383 -2.64 16.27 -17.38
C PHE A 383 -2.34 14.79 -17.64
N ARG A 384 -3.33 13.90 -17.43
CA ARG A 384 -3.18 12.42 -17.54
C ARG A 384 -1.91 11.88 -16.85
N MET A 385 -1.70 12.32 -15.60
CA MET A 385 -0.54 11.93 -14.77
C MET A 385 0.84 12.38 -15.31
N GLU A 386 0.86 13.17 -16.39
CA GLU A 386 2.06 13.82 -16.88
C GLU A 386 2.17 15.23 -16.30
N TRP A 387 3.35 15.55 -15.76
CA TRP A 387 3.65 16.88 -15.23
C TRP A 387 4.55 17.66 -16.18
N ARG A 388 4.31 18.96 -16.25
CA ARG A 388 5.13 19.94 -16.95
C ARG A 388 5.21 21.21 -16.11
N GLU A 389 6.28 21.94 -16.28
CA GLU A 389 6.49 23.22 -15.61
C GLU A 389 7.08 24.24 -16.56
N THR A 390 6.75 25.50 -16.30
CA THR A 390 7.36 26.66 -16.96
C THR A 390 8.75 26.94 -16.41
N LYS A 391 9.55 27.72 -17.13
CA LYS A 391 10.81 28.24 -16.60
C LYS A 391 10.60 28.98 -15.27
N HIS A 392 11.63 28.93 -14.43
CA HIS A 392 11.61 29.62 -13.16
C HIS A 392 11.93 31.10 -13.39
N VAL A 393 10.95 31.98 -13.16
CA VAL A 393 11.11 33.43 -13.26
C VAL A 393 11.36 34.05 -11.89
N LYS A 394 11.91 35.27 -11.86
CA LYS A 394 12.03 35.99 -10.58
C LYS A 394 10.66 36.18 -9.97
N LYS A 395 10.56 36.06 -8.63
CA LYS A 395 9.30 36.28 -7.92
C LYS A 395 8.80 37.70 -8.22
N ASP A 396 7.68 37.76 -8.90
CA ASP A 396 6.92 38.97 -9.26
C ASP A 396 5.47 38.74 -8.81
N ARG A 397 4.76 39.83 -8.52
CA ARG A 397 3.32 39.77 -8.26
C ARG A 397 2.54 39.38 -9.52
N ASN A 398 3.06 39.72 -10.69
CA ASN A 398 2.48 39.41 -12.00
C ASN A 398 3.51 38.72 -12.92
N PRO A 399 3.89 37.47 -12.63
CA PRO A 399 4.89 36.75 -13.42
C PRO A 399 4.41 36.47 -14.84
N LYS A 400 5.34 36.48 -15.80
CA LYS A 400 5.08 36.10 -17.20
C LYS A 400 6.01 34.97 -17.64
N TRP A 401 5.46 33.99 -18.34
CA TRP A 401 6.18 32.83 -18.87
C TRP A 401 6.11 32.80 -20.39
N ASP A 402 4.91 32.93 -20.96
CA ASP A 402 4.62 32.81 -22.40
C ASP A 402 5.24 31.53 -22.98
N GLU A 403 4.96 30.39 -22.33
CA GLU A 403 5.51 29.09 -22.69
C GLU A 403 4.42 28.16 -23.22
N GLU A 404 4.72 27.54 -24.36
CA GLU A 404 3.85 26.60 -25.05
C GLU A 404 4.30 25.15 -24.78
N PHE A 405 3.32 24.29 -24.53
CA PHE A 405 3.49 22.88 -24.28
C PHE A 405 2.54 22.07 -25.15
N LEU A 406 3.09 21.03 -25.78
CA LEU A 406 2.37 20.18 -26.73
C LEU A 406 2.20 18.77 -26.15
N PHE A 407 0.96 18.28 -26.17
CA PHE A 407 0.60 16.91 -25.85
C PHE A 407 -0.03 16.25 -27.07
N LEU A 408 0.57 15.16 -27.56
CA LEU A 408 0.04 14.35 -28.64
C LEU A 408 -0.90 13.29 -28.06
N LEU A 409 -2.17 13.28 -28.49
CA LEU A 409 -3.20 12.41 -27.91
C LEU A 409 -3.90 11.58 -28.98
N GLU A 410 -3.99 10.28 -28.73
CA GLU A 410 -4.73 9.33 -29.59
C GLU A 410 -6.26 9.56 -29.56
N GLU A 411 -6.76 10.22 -28.51
CA GLU A 411 -8.18 10.59 -28.35
C GLU A 411 -8.32 11.99 -27.76
N ALA A 412 -9.38 12.70 -28.16
CA ALA A 412 -9.68 14.03 -27.60
C ALA A 412 -9.97 13.98 -26.09
N PRO A 413 -9.43 14.93 -25.30
CA PRO A 413 -9.49 14.90 -23.84
C PRO A 413 -10.81 15.42 -23.26
N VAL A 414 -11.96 15.01 -23.82
CA VAL A 414 -13.28 15.55 -23.46
C VAL A 414 -13.63 15.30 -21.98
N ASN A 415 -13.21 14.14 -21.45
CA ASN A 415 -13.52 13.70 -20.09
C ASN A 415 -12.36 13.93 -19.10
N ASP A 416 -11.37 14.73 -19.48
CA ASP A 416 -10.18 14.96 -18.71
C ASP A 416 -10.15 16.36 -18.10
N GLU A 417 -9.29 16.51 -17.11
CA GLU A 417 -9.08 17.75 -16.38
C GLU A 417 -7.60 18.10 -16.36
N LEU A 418 -7.30 19.37 -16.63
CA LEU A 418 -5.98 19.95 -16.49
C LEU A 418 -5.87 20.61 -15.13
N SER A 419 -4.95 20.14 -14.30
CA SER A 419 -4.63 20.77 -13.04
C SER A 419 -3.48 21.76 -13.26
N VAL A 420 -3.61 23.02 -12.86
CA VAL A 420 -2.53 24.01 -12.95
C VAL A 420 -2.31 24.67 -11.61
N GLN A 421 -1.06 24.75 -11.16
CA GLN A 421 -0.66 25.34 -9.89
C GLN A 421 0.53 26.30 -10.04
N VAL A 422 0.57 27.33 -9.19
CA VAL A 422 1.68 28.29 -9.14
C VAL A 422 2.49 28.05 -7.87
N ILE A 423 3.80 27.93 -8.03
CA ILE A 423 4.72 27.51 -6.96
C ILE A 423 5.89 28.50 -6.84
N SER A 424 6.27 28.82 -5.61
CA SER A 424 7.47 29.59 -5.26
C SER A 424 8.60 28.64 -4.84
N ALA A 425 9.53 28.35 -5.76
CA ALA A 425 10.71 27.52 -5.50
C ALA A 425 11.65 28.17 -4.47
N ARG A 426 12.19 27.39 -3.53
CA ARG A 426 13.15 27.89 -2.52
C ARG A 426 14.56 28.09 -3.05
N THR A 427 15.33 28.90 -2.31
CA THR A 427 16.79 28.94 -2.44
C THR A 427 17.39 27.93 -1.44
N ILE A 428 18.54 27.34 -1.77
CA ILE A 428 19.28 26.30 -1.01
C ILE A 428 19.42 26.58 0.51
N MET A 429 19.30 27.83 0.96
CA MET A 429 19.41 28.24 2.37
C MET A 429 18.18 27.96 3.28
N CYS A 430 17.01 27.54 2.76
CA CYS A 430 15.79 27.41 3.57
C CYS A 430 15.17 25.99 3.53
N LEU A 431 15.94 24.98 3.93
CA LEU A 431 15.63 23.55 3.84
C LEU A 431 14.54 23.01 4.80
N LEU A 432 13.95 23.84 5.68
CA LEU A 432 13.13 23.32 6.79
C LEU A 432 11.60 23.30 6.59
N ASN A 433 11.05 23.90 5.53
CA ASN A 433 9.59 24.15 5.45
C ASN A 433 8.90 23.84 4.09
N GLY A 434 9.52 23.15 3.12
CA GLY A 434 8.90 22.74 1.82
C GLY A 434 8.55 23.86 0.80
N ASP A 435 8.38 23.57 -0.49
CA ASP A 435 8.01 24.62 -1.49
C ASP A 435 6.70 25.35 -1.14
N GLU A 436 6.63 26.65 -1.43
CA GLU A 436 5.42 27.43 -1.14
C GLU A 436 4.43 27.31 -2.29
N TYR A 437 3.32 26.63 -2.02
CA TYR A 437 2.16 26.54 -2.89
C TYR A 437 1.36 27.86 -2.86
N LEU A 438 1.10 28.46 -4.02
CA LEU A 438 0.45 29.78 -4.11
C LEU A 438 -0.96 29.74 -4.70
N GLY A 439 -1.39 28.54 -5.11
CA GLY A 439 -2.75 28.24 -5.50
C GLY A 439 -2.83 27.36 -6.75
N ARG A 440 -4.02 26.81 -7.01
CA ARG A 440 -4.32 25.91 -8.14
C ARG A 440 -5.69 26.14 -8.71
N VAL A 441 -5.82 25.77 -9.98
CA VAL A 441 -7.07 25.65 -10.72
C VAL A 441 -7.15 24.25 -11.34
N PHE A 442 -8.36 23.74 -11.44
CA PHE A 442 -8.71 22.58 -12.24
C PHE A 442 -9.57 23.01 -13.43
N ILE A 443 -9.18 22.63 -14.64
CA ILE A 443 -9.78 23.09 -15.89
C ILE A 443 -10.31 21.87 -16.65
N LYS A 444 -11.63 21.79 -16.83
CA LYS A 444 -12.27 20.73 -17.61
C LYS A 444 -11.98 20.92 -19.10
N LEU A 445 -11.44 19.89 -19.75
CA LEU A 445 -11.03 19.98 -21.16
C LEU A 445 -12.18 19.72 -22.15
N SER A 446 -13.35 19.27 -21.67
CA SER A 446 -14.60 19.27 -22.46
C SER A 446 -14.91 20.65 -23.03
N ASP A 447 -14.69 21.72 -22.25
CA ASP A 447 -14.95 23.10 -22.69
C ASP A 447 -14.01 23.55 -23.82
N VAL A 448 -12.79 23.01 -23.87
CA VAL A 448 -11.80 23.30 -24.92
C VAL A 448 -12.19 22.58 -26.22
N VAL A 449 -12.54 21.29 -26.11
CA VAL A 449 -12.84 20.44 -27.27
C VAL A 449 -14.23 20.74 -27.85
N GLU A 450 -15.25 20.89 -27.01
CA GLU A 450 -16.65 21.02 -27.43
C GLU A 450 -17.07 22.48 -27.58
N LYS A 451 -16.66 23.33 -26.63
CA LYS A 451 -17.11 24.74 -26.57
C LYS A 451 -16.10 25.72 -27.16
N LYS A 452 -14.94 25.24 -27.63
CA LYS A 452 -13.83 26.03 -28.18
C LYS A 452 -13.41 27.19 -27.27
N ARG A 453 -13.51 26.99 -25.95
CA ARG A 453 -13.03 27.95 -24.95
C ARG A 453 -11.53 27.75 -24.79
N THR A 454 -10.76 28.56 -25.52
CA THR A 454 -9.33 28.31 -25.68
C THR A 454 -8.42 29.34 -25.03
N ASN A 455 -8.92 30.44 -24.45
CA ASN A 455 -8.06 31.51 -23.92
C ASN A 455 -8.70 32.21 -22.73
N GLU A 456 -8.33 31.81 -21.50
CA GLU A 456 -9.06 32.22 -20.30
C GLU A 456 -8.16 32.57 -19.11
N VAL A 457 -8.73 33.41 -18.24
CA VAL A 457 -8.12 33.77 -16.96
C VAL A 457 -8.88 33.06 -15.84
N TYR A 458 -8.16 32.18 -15.14
CA TYR A 458 -8.70 31.35 -14.07
C TYR A 458 -8.34 31.91 -12.70
N ILE A 459 -9.26 31.78 -11.74
CA ILE A 459 -8.99 32.13 -10.34
C ILE A 459 -8.29 30.95 -9.67
N LEU A 460 -7.20 31.22 -8.96
CA LEU A 460 -6.47 30.21 -8.19
C LEU A 460 -7.13 30.03 -6.82
N SER A 461 -7.18 28.78 -6.36
CA SER A 461 -7.68 28.38 -5.05
C SER A 461 -6.54 27.84 -4.17
N TYR A 462 -6.61 28.08 -2.86
CA TYR A 462 -5.66 27.55 -1.87
C TYR A 462 -6.45 27.04 -0.66
N ASP A 463 -6.23 25.80 -0.22
CA ASP A 463 -6.96 25.15 0.88
C ASP A 463 -8.48 25.37 0.84
N SER A 464 -9.07 25.23 -0.35
CA SER A 464 -10.52 25.39 -0.58
C SER A 464 -11.06 26.83 -0.41
N LYS A 465 -10.19 27.85 -0.38
CA LYS A 465 -10.57 29.27 -0.44
C LYS A 465 -10.15 29.88 -1.78
N GLU A 466 -11.06 30.61 -2.43
CA GLU A 466 -10.71 31.44 -3.58
C GLU A 466 -9.73 32.53 -3.16
N THR A 467 -8.69 32.72 -3.97
CA THR A 467 -7.71 33.78 -3.77
C THR A 467 -7.99 34.93 -4.76
N ASN A 468 -7.38 36.10 -4.53
CA ASN A 468 -7.35 37.15 -5.56
C ASN A 468 -6.35 36.87 -6.68
N ALA A 469 -5.61 35.76 -6.59
CA ALA A 469 -4.64 35.34 -7.57
C ALA A 469 -5.32 34.70 -8.77
N LYS A 470 -4.79 34.99 -9.95
CA LYS A 470 -5.32 34.50 -11.23
C LYS A 470 -4.22 33.99 -12.12
N ILE A 471 -4.51 33.07 -13.02
CA ILE A 471 -3.59 32.59 -14.04
C ILE A 471 -4.25 32.64 -15.42
N HIS A 472 -3.52 33.15 -16.40
CA HIS A 472 -3.95 33.26 -17.79
C HIS A 472 -3.37 32.10 -18.61
N ILE A 473 -4.25 31.28 -19.16
CA ILE A 473 -3.89 30.06 -19.89
C ILE A 473 -4.66 29.99 -21.21
N GLU A 474 -3.93 29.74 -22.29
CA GLU A 474 -4.49 29.37 -23.58
C GLU A 474 -4.44 27.85 -23.75
N LEU A 475 -5.54 27.23 -24.15
CA LEU A 475 -5.69 25.80 -24.41
C LEU A 475 -6.24 25.59 -25.80
N LYS A 476 -5.57 24.86 -26.68
CA LYS A 476 -6.06 24.57 -28.04
C LYS A 476 -6.10 23.07 -28.27
N TRP A 477 -7.22 22.58 -28.77
CA TRP A 477 -7.31 21.23 -29.33
C TRP A 477 -7.22 21.33 -30.86
N VAL A 478 -6.17 20.75 -31.43
CA VAL A 478 -5.95 20.67 -32.88
C VAL A 478 -6.14 19.23 -33.28
N ARG A 479 -7.15 18.95 -34.10
CA ARG A 479 -7.38 17.60 -34.63
C ARG A 479 -6.35 17.30 -35.73
N ASP A 480 -5.85 16.07 -35.74
CA ASP A 480 -4.96 15.56 -36.80
C ASP A 480 -5.67 15.41 -38.15
#